data_AF-A0A969HUF8-F1
#
_entry.id   AF-A0A969HUF8-F1
#
_cell.length_a   1.000
_cell.length_b   1.000
_cell.length_c   1.000
_cell.angle_alpha   90.00
_cell.angle_beta   90.00
_cell.angle_gamma   90.00
#
_symmetry.space_group_name_H-M   'P 1'
#
loop_
_entity.id
_entity.type
_entity.pdbx_description
1 polymer ?
#
loop_
_entity_poly.entity_id
_entity_poly.type
_entity_poly.pdbx_seq_one_letter_code
_entity_poly.pdbx_strand_id
1 'polypeptide(L)'
;MLLLALIIIVWLVLAFRMTHHFLQFFQIEEYDNQRFQAWAGRNFWFFNQAIIWLYLVLASLNVLAVILVLFLPALSPVFVSIFLILLWGAAGIYLIVTHWKTRTQVKKALVYTQRARRLLVVAWVVQALLPIAFVGLIWGVQVASYVPTTEWLPDAFAIFSAAASVALSTVLAPYWLIVANILLAPFEAAMRNRYRTMAQARLHKTSAVAIGITGSYGKTSTKDIIAALLETRYSVVKSPQSYNTLMGICKIINRGDVQPQHEYFVVEAGAYTTGEIASIVTLVKPKVGVLTAIGPQHLERFGTIEAIAKAKYEIMAGLPPNGLGVFNADDERVYALAKQAGHVPVALYGFRQHLAELTTIAEDVRMSPEGMCFTVVYRPTGERADVRTRLLGMHTVSNLLAAITVALHCGVPLAQIVRTIAALAPTPHRLELKSGAGGTTILDDAYNSNPVGACNALEVLGMFTQGQRILVTPGFIELGPLEAEENHRLGAAAASTADYAILVGVAQRTDPIKEGLLAAGFAAERIMQVPGLQEGIIQLRSITRPGDTVLLLNDLPDTYELVAAA
;
A
#
# COMPACT_ATOMS: atom_id res chain seq x y z
N MET A 1 -44.22 -15.01 11.36
CA MET A 1 -43.55 -13.76 11.81
C MET A 1 -42.28 -13.99 12.61
N LEU A 2 -42.30 -14.61 13.79
CA LEU A 2 -41.07 -14.85 14.59
C LEU A 2 -39.98 -15.62 13.83
N LEU A 3 -40.36 -16.72 13.15
CA LEU A 3 -39.44 -17.53 12.33
C LEU A 3 -38.78 -16.70 11.21
N LEU A 4 -39.55 -15.83 10.57
CA LEU A 4 -39.06 -14.94 9.51
C LEU A 4 -38.07 -13.91 10.06
N ALA A 5 -38.39 -13.29 11.20
CA ALA A 5 -37.51 -12.34 11.86
C ALA A 5 -36.16 -12.98 12.23
N LEU A 6 -36.17 -14.21 12.77
CA LEU A 6 -34.95 -14.96 13.08
C LEU A 6 -34.07 -15.16 11.85
N ILE A 7 -34.67 -15.45 10.70
CA ILE A 7 -33.91 -15.74 9.47
C ILE A 7 -33.40 -14.46 8.82
N ILE A 8 -34.17 -13.37 8.87
CA ILE A 8 -33.66 -12.04 8.51
C ILE A 8 -32.43 -11.71 9.36
N ILE A 9 -32.45 -12.00 10.67
CA ILE A 9 -31.27 -11.80 11.54
C ILE A 9 -30.09 -12.65 11.09
N VAL A 10 -30.28 -13.94 10.76
CA VAL A 10 -29.20 -14.81 10.23
C VAL A 10 -28.55 -14.18 9.00
N TRP A 11 -29.34 -13.73 8.03
CA TRP A 11 -28.81 -13.13 6.81
C TRP A 11 -28.20 -11.74 7.04
N LEU A 12 -28.73 -10.93 7.96
CA LEU A 12 -28.12 -9.66 8.38
C LEU A 12 -26.76 -9.88 9.06
N VAL A 13 -26.60 -10.96 9.83
CA VAL A 13 -25.31 -11.34 10.42
C VAL A 13 -24.31 -11.73 9.34
N LEU A 14 -24.73 -12.51 8.34
CA LEU A 14 -23.87 -12.86 7.20
C LEU A 14 -23.47 -11.61 6.40
N ALA A 15 -24.43 -10.74 6.09
CA ALA A 15 -24.23 -9.44 5.45
C ALA A 15 -23.22 -8.58 6.21
N PHE A 16 -23.38 -8.44 7.53
CA PHE A 16 -22.45 -7.71 8.38
C PHE A 16 -21.03 -8.29 8.31
N ARG A 17 -20.89 -9.63 8.37
CA ARG A 17 -19.60 -10.30 8.27
C ARG A 17 -18.93 -10.06 6.92
N MET A 18 -19.68 -10.08 5.83
CA MET A 18 -19.16 -9.77 4.49
C MET A 18 -18.71 -8.31 4.38
N THR A 19 -19.55 -7.37 4.81
CA THR A 19 -19.23 -5.93 4.82
C THR A 19 -17.99 -5.66 5.67
N HIS A 20 -17.85 -6.32 6.82
CA HIS A 20 -16.67 -6.25 7.68
C HIS A 20 -15.40 -6.78 7.01
N HIS A 21 -15.49 -7.92 6.34
CA HIS A 21 -14.37 -8.49 5.59
C HIS A 21 -13.93 -7.55 4.44
N PHE A 22 -14.88 -7.01 3.68
CA PHE A 22 -14.59 -6.06 2.61
C PHE A 22 -14.06 -4.71 3.11
N LEU A 23 -14.44 -4.29 4.31
CA LEU A 23 -13.91 -3.07 4.94
C LEU A 23 -12.39 -3.17 5.17
N GLN A 24 -11.86 -4.38 5.40
CA GLN A 24 -10.43 -4.62 5.50
C GLN A 24 -9.72 -4.26 4.20
N PHE A 25 -10.19 -4.78 3.06
CA PHE A 25 -9.64 -4.45 1.74
C PHE A 25 -9.86 -2.99 1.37
N PHE A 26 -11.01 -2.41 1.71
CA PHE A 26 -11.26 -1.00 1.47
C PHE A 26 -10.30 -0.10 2.26
N GLN A 27 -9.91 -0.51 3.46
CA GLN A 27 -8.87 0.18 4.25
C GLN A 27 -7.47 0.03 3.63
N ILE A 28 -7.14 -1.12 3.04
CA ILE A 28 -5.88 -1.35 2.31
C ILE A 28 -5.81 -0.42 1.09
N GLU A 29 -6.92 -0.27 0.35
CA GLU A 29 -7.08 0.66 -0.76
C GLU A 29 -7.28 2.14 -0.33
N GLU A 30 -6.88 2.48 0.90
CA GLU A 30 -6.92 3.84 1.47
C GLU A 30 -8.31 4.53 1.43
N TYR A 31 -9.38 3.73 1.39
CA TYR A 31 -10.77 4.16 1.23
C TYR A 31 -11.04 4.93 -0.08
N ASP A 32 -10.28 4.62 -1.13
CA ASP A 32 -10.51 5.13 -2.48
C ASP A 32 -11.62 4.35 -3.18
N ASN A 33 -12.72 5.04 -3.53
CA ASN A 33 -13.89 4.41 -4.12
C ASN A 33 -13.58 3.73 -5.46
N GLN A 34 -12.78 4.36 -6.31
CA GLN A 34 -12.54 3.87 -7.67
C GLN A 34 -11.66 2.63 -7.65
N ARG A 35 -10.57 2.65 -6.87
CA ARG A 35 -9.69 1.48 -6.72
C ARG A 35 -10.39 0.32 -6.08
N PHE A 36 -11.12 0.59 -5.01
CA PHE A 36 -11.86 -0.45 -4.33
C PHE A 36 -12.94 -1.06 -5.22
N GLN A 37 -13.63 -0.24 -6.03
CA GLN A 37 -14.59 -0.73 -7.03
C GLN A 37 -13.91 -1.60 -8.10
N ALA A 38 -12.77 -1.16 -8.65
CA ALA A 38 -12.02 -1.92 -9.64
C ALA A 38 -11.53 -3.26 -9.07
N TRP A 39 -10.96 -3.25 -7.86
CA TRP A 39 -10.51 -4.45 -7.15
C TRP A 39 -11.67 -5.40 -6.82
N ALA A 40 -12.78 -4.87 -6.29
CA ALA A 40 -13.97 -5.64 -5.97
C ALA A 40 -14.62 -6.24 -7.22
N GLY A 41 -14.59 -5.52 -8.34
CA GLY A 41 -15.06 -6.01 -9.64
C GLY A 41 -14.25 -7.21 -10.14
N ARG A 42 -12.91 -7.10 -10.14
CA ARG A 42 -12.01 -8.21 -10.55
C ARG A 42 -12.19 -9.46 -9.68
N ASN A 43 -12.48 -9.27 -8.39
CA ASN A 43 -12.63 -10.35 -7.43
C ASN A 43 -14.09 -10.73 -7.12
N PHE A 44 -15.06 -10.16 -7.86
CA PHE A 44 -16.48 -10.30 -7.56
C PHE A 44 -16.92 -11.77 -7.53
N TRP A 45 -16.60 -12.50 -8.61
CA TRP A 45 -16.92 -13.92 -8.72
C TRP A 45 -16.20 -14.76 -7.68
N PHE A 46 -14.91 -14.48 -7.45
CA PHE A 46 -14.12 -15.18 -6.44
C PHE A 46 -14.85 -15.15 -5.09
N PHE A 47 -15.24 -13.98 -4.58
CA PHE A 47 -15.88 -13.86 -3.27
C PHE A 47 -17.34 -14.33 -3.23
N ASN A 48 -18.08 -14.20 -4.33
CA ASN A 48 -19.52 -14.38 -4.34
C ASN A 48 -20.02 -15.67 -5.01
N GLN A 49 -19.19 -16.43 -5.73
CA GLN A 49 -19.65 -17.59 -6.54
C GLN A 49 -20.46 -18.60 -5.73
N ALA A 50 -19.95 -19.06 -4.58
CA ALA A 50 -20.68 -20.03 -3.75
C ALA A 50 -22.01 -19.49 -3.23
N ILE A 51 -22.04 -18.21 -2.87
CA ILE A 51 -23.24 -17.52 -2.38
C ILE A 51 -24.26 -17.36 -3.52
N ILE A 52 -23.81 -16.94 -4.70
CA ILE A 52 -24.64 -16.77 -5.90
C ILE A 52 -25.25 -18.12 -6.30
N TRP A 53 -24.47 -19.19 -6.38
CA TRP A 53 -24.99 -20.53 -6.72
C TRP A 53 -26.02 -21.00 -5.69
N LEU A 54 -25.74 -20.82 -4.39
CA LEU A 54 -26.70 -21.17 -3.35
C LEU A 54 -27.99 -20.37 -3.50
N TYR A 55 -27.92 -19.08 -3.80
CA TYR A 55 -29.11 -18.26 -4.06
C TYR A 55 -29.87 -18.70 -5.29
N LEU A 56 -29.19 -19.05 -6.39
CA LEU A 56 -29.86 -19.56 -7.58
C LEU A 56 -30.61 -20.86 -7.26
N VAL A 57 -29.99 -21.79 -6.52
CA VAL A 57 -30.66 -23.02 -6.07
C VAL A 57 -31.86 -22.72 -5.18
N LEU A 58 -31.70 -21.85 -4.17
CA LEU A 58 -32.80 -21.45 -3.30
C LEU A 58 -33.92 -20.81 -4.11
N ALA A 59 -33.62 -19.84 -4.98
CA ALA A 59 -34.59 -19.17 -5.83
C ALA A 59 -35.36 -20.16 -6.73
N SER A 60 -34.66 -21.12 -7.36
CA SER A 60 -35.29 -22.19 -8.15
C SER A 60 -36.23 -23.07 -7.30
N LEU A 61 -35.83 -23.43 -6.08
CA LEU A 61 -36.69 -24.17 -5.15
C LEU A 61 -37.92 -23.37 -4.72
N ASN A 62 -37.81 -22.05 -4.58
CA ASN A 62 -38.96 -21.18 -4.30
C ASN A 62 -39.93 -21.15 -5.49
N VAL A 63 -39.43 -21.01 -6.72
CA VAL A 63 -40.27 -21.04 -7.93
C VAL A 63 -40.99 -22.39 -8.05
N LEU A 64 -40.27 -23.50 -7.85
CA LEU A 64 -40.85 -24.83 -7.85
C LEU A 64 -41.93 -24.99 -6.79
N ALA A 65 -41.69 -24.49 -5.57
CA ALA A 65 -42.67 -24.52 -4.49
C ALA A 65 -43.95 -23.75 -4.82
N VAL A 66 -43.84 -22.57 -5.45
CA VAL A 66 -45.01 -21.81 -5.91
C VAL A 66 -45.80 -22.60 -6.96
N ILE A 67 -45.13 -23.20 -7.93
CA ILE A 67 -45.76 -24.06 -8.95
C ILE A 67 -46.48 -25.23 -8.26
N LEU A 68 -45.81 -25.93 -7.34
CA LEU A 68 -46.42 -27.07 -6.64
C LEU A 68 -47.68 -26.67 -5.87
N VAL A 69 -47.69 -25.53 -5.17
CA VAL A 69 -48.89 -25.07 -4.46
C VAL A 69 -50.02 -24.69 -5.43
N LEU A 70 -49.70 -24.10 -6.59
CA LEU A 70 -50.70 -23.74 -7.60
C LEU A 70 -51.35 -24.98 -8.27
N PHE A 71 -50.57 -26.03 -8.50
CA PHE A 71 -51.04 -27.22 -9.25
C PHE A 71 -51.43 -28.42 -8.37
N LEU A 72 -51.10 -28.41 -7.08
CA LEU A 72 -51.46 -29.47 -6.13
C LEU A 72 -52.28 -28.90 -4.96
N PRO A 73 -53.61 -28.82 -5.07
CA PRO A 73 -54.47 -28.20 -4.06
C PRO A 73 -54.43 -28.90 -2.68
N ALA A 74 -53.89 -30.12 -2.60
CA ALA A 74 -53.67 -30.82 -1.34
C ALA A 74 -52.46 -30.29 -0.53
N LEU A 75 -51.56 -29.51 -1.14
CA LEU A 75 -50.42 -28.92 -0.44
C LEU A 75 -50.83 -27.66 0.30
N SER A 76 -50.62 -27.65 1.61
CA SER A 76 -50.83 -26.46 2.44
C SER A 76 -49.80 -25.37 2.08
N PRO A 77 -50.22 -24.17 1.65
CA PRO A 77 -49.30 -23.07 1.37
C PRO A 77 -48.47 -22.68 2.60
N VAL A 78 -49.08 -22.73 3.79
CA VAL A 78 -48.43 -22.42 5.07
C VAL A 78 -47.28 -23.39 5.36
N PHE A 79 -47.50 -24.68 5.14
CA PHE A 79 -46.48 -25.70 5.36
C PHE A 79 -45.27 -25.49 4.42
N VAL A 80 -45.56 -25.24 3.14
CA VAL A 80 -44.53 -24.96 2.13
C VAL A 80 -43.73 -23.70 2.49
N SER A 81 -44.40 -22.62 2.93
CA SER A 81 -43.74 -21.41 3.39
C SER A 81 -42.82 -21.66 4.60
N ILE A 82 -43.27 -22.41 5.61
CA ILE A 82 -42.44 -22.73 6.78
C ILE A 82 -41.21 -23.54 6.36
N PHE A 83 -41.38 -24.54 5.50
CA PHE A 83 -40.28 -25.36 4.98
C PHE A 83 -39.23 -24.51 4.24
N LEU A 84 -39.66 -23.63 3.34
CA LEU A 84 -38.77 -22.72 2.62
C LEU A 84 -38.05 -21.76 3.58
N ILE A 85 -38.77 -21.18 4.54
CA ILE A 85 -38.18 -20.31 5.55
C ILE A 85 -37.05 -21.07 6.27
N LEU A 86 -37.32 -22.26 6.81
CA LEU A 86 -36.29 -23.09 7.47
C LEU A 86 -35.10 -23.42 6.56
N LEU A 87 -35.35 -23.74 5.28
CA LEU A 87 -34.30 -24.00 4.30
C LEU A 87 -33.40 -22.78 4.08
N TRP A 88 -33.98 -21.59 3.95
CA TRP A 88 -33.23 -20.33 3.86
C TRP A 88 -32.40 -20.05 5.12
N GLY A 89 -32.95 -20.35 6.30
CA GLY A 89 -32.20 -20.24 7.57
C GLY A 89 -31.03 -21.20 7.63
N ALA A 90 -31.24 -22.47 7.27
CA ALA A 90 -30.19 -23.48 7.23
C ALA A 90 -29.08 -23.13 6.24
N ALA A 91 -29.44 -22.62 5.06
CA ALA A 91 -28.50 -22.14 4.05
C ALA A 91 -27.66 -20.95 4.56
N GLY A 92 -28.29 -19.98 5.21
CA GLY A 92 -27.59 -18.85 5.83
C GLY A 92 -26.61 -19.30 6.92
N ILE A 93 -27.03 -20.19 7.81
CA ILE A 93 -26.16 -20.78 8.85
C ILE A 93 -25.00 -21.56 8.23
N TYR A 94 -25.28 -22.36 7.20
CA TYR A 94 -24.25 -23.10 6.45
C TYR A 94 -23.19 -22.16 5.88
N LEU A 95 -23.57 -21.05 5.24
CA LEU A 95 -22.62 -20.05 4.74
C LEU A 95 -21.84 -19.38 5.88
N ILE A 96 -22.49 -19.02 6.98
CA ILE A 96 -21.82 -18.44 8.16
C ILE A 96 -20.70 -19.35 8.68
N VAL A 97 -20.89 -20.68 8.61
CA VAL A 97 -19.92 -21.69 9.10
C VAL A 97 -18.85 -22.01 8.05
N THR A 98 -19.23 -22.15 6.78
CA THR A 98 -18.35 -22.68 5.72
C THR A 98 -17.56 -21.59 5.00
N HIS A 99 -18.17 -20.44 4.71
CA HIS A 99 -17.55 -19.36 3.93
C HIS A 99 -16.32 -18.76 4.63
N TRP A 100 -16.14 -19.05 5.93
CA TRP A 100 -15.05 -18.54 6.75
C TRP A 100 -13.88 -19.52 6.94
N LYS A 101 -14.09 -20.83 6.75
CA LYS A 101 -12.99 -21.81 6.87
C LYS A 101 -12.03 -21.76 5.69
N THR A 102 -12.43 -21.17 4.58
CA THR A 102 -11.76 -21.37 3.30
C THR A 102 -10.97 -20.19 2.75
N ARG A 103 -11.00 -18.96 3.29
CA ARG A 103 -10.31 -17.83 2.61
C ARG A 103 -9.56 -16.82 3.48
N THR A 104 -8.29 -16.70 3.06
CA THR A 104 -7.26 -15.68 3.23
C THR A 104 -6.78 -15.40 4.64
N GLN A 105 -5.60 -15.94 4.95
CA GLN A 105 -4.71 -15.33 5.93
C GLN A 105 -4.30 -13.96 5.38
N VAL A 106 -5.11 -12.95 5.64
CA VAL A 106 -4.81 -11.57 5.24
C VAL A 106 -3.64 -11.08 6.09
N LYS A 107 -2.53 -10.68 5.46
CA LYS A 107 -1.32 -10.20 6.15
C LYS A 107 -1.64 -9.02 7.06
N LYS A 108 -2.49 -8.10 6.60
CA LYS A 108 -2.82 -6.88 7.34
C LYS A 108 -4.23 -6.91 7.91
N ALA A 109 -4.33 -7.13 9.22
CA ALA A 109 -5.60 -7.08 9.95
C ALA A 109 -6.28 -5.70 9.88
N LEU A 110 -7.61 -5.68 9.88
CA LEU A 110 -8.40 -4.46 9.94
C LEU A 110 -8.10 -3.68 11.24
N VAL A 111 -7.68 -2.42 11.09
CA VAL A 111 -7.52 -1.51 12.23
C VAL A 111 -8.81 -0.71 12.43
N TYR A 112 -9.44 -0.85 13.59
CA TYR A 112 -10.67 -0.13 13.93
C TYR A 112 -10.43 1.34 14.28
N THR A 113 -10.18 2.14 13.25
CA THR A 113 -10.16 3.61 13.35
C THR A 113 -11.57 4.17 13.53
N GLN A 114 -11.70 5.42 14.00
CA GLN A 114 -13.00 6.09 14.07
C GLN A 114 -13.68 6.19 12.69
N ARG A 115 -12.91 6.40 11.61
CA ARG A 115 -13.41 6.39 10.23
C ARG A 115 -13.96 5.01 9.85
N ALA A 116 -13.18 3.94 10.09
CA ALA A 116 -13.61 2.57 9.82
C ALA A 116 -14.90 2.20 10.57
N ARG A 117 -15.02 2.60 11.84
CA ARG A 117 -16.25 2.40 12.64
C ARG A 117 -17.45 3.14 12.04
N ARG A 118 -17.30 4.42 11.70
CA ARG A 118 -18.37 5.20 11.05
C ARG A 118 -18.80 4.56 9.74
N LEU A 119 -17.83 4.17 8.92
CA LEU A 119 -18.08 3.59 7.61
C LEU A 119 -18.81 2.24 7.73
N LEU A 120 -18.39 1.39 8.67
CA LEU A 120 -19.08 0.12 8.96
C LEU A 120 -20.51 0.35 9.44
N VAL A 121 -20.72 1.30 10.37
CA VAL A 121 -22.04 1.62 10.90
C VAL A 121 -22.96 2.15 9.81
N VAL A 122 -22.51 3.11 9.00
CA VAL A 122 -23.32 3.68 7.92
C VAL A 122 -23.61 2.62 6.85
N ALA A 123 -22.61 1.81 6.45
CA ALA A 123 -22.81 0.73 5.50
C ALA A 123 -23.86 -0.27 6.01
N TRP A 124 -23.78 -0.65 7.29
CA TRP A 124 -24.73 -1.58 7.89
C TRP A 124 -26.14 -0.99 8.02
N VAL A 125 -26.27 0.28 8.38
CA VAL A 125 -27.57 0.97 8.42
C VAL A 125 -28.21 1.02 7.04
N VAL A 126 -27.45 1.42 6.00
CA VAL A 126 -27.94 1.44 4.61
C VAL A 126 -28.35 0.04 4.17
N GLN A 127 -27.53 -0.97 4.48
CA GLN A 127 -27.81 -2.38 4.16
C GLN A 127 -29.07 -2.90 4.86
N ALA A 128 -29.31 -2.52 6.12
CA ALA A 128 -30.47 -2.95 6.89
C ALA A 128 -31.77 -2.23 6.49
N LEU A 129 -31.70 -1.00 5.98
CA LEU A 129 -32.86 -0.25 5.51
C LEU A 129 -33.41 -0.77 4.18
N LEU A 130 -32.59 -1.46 3.38
CA LEU A 130 -32.96 -1.88 2.02
C LEU A 130 -34.04 -2.97 2.00
N PRO A 131 -33.96 -4.03 2.81
CA PRO A 131 -35.06 -4.98 2.95
C PRO A 131 -36.35 -4.32 3.44
N ILE A 132 -36.25 -3.34 4.34
CA ILE A 132 -37.41 -2.61 4.87
C ILE A 132 -38.07 -1.78 3.76
N ALA A 133 -37.27 -1.05 2.98
CA ALA A 133 -37.77 -0.26 1.86
C ALA A 133 -38.38 -1.14 0.76
N PHE A 134 -37.77 -2.29 0.46
CA PHE A 134 -38.25 -3.21 -0.55
C PHE A 134 -39.58 -3.89 -0.14
N VAL A 135 -39.68 -4.34 1.11
CA VAL A 135 -40.93 -4.86 1.68
C VAL A 135 -42.00 -3.77 1.67
N GLY A 136 -41.67 -2.54 2.09
CA GLY A 136 -42.59 -1.41 2.07
C GLY A 136 -43.09 -1.05 0.67
N LEU A 137 -42.22 -1.10 -0.35
CA LEU A 137 -42.59 -0.87 -1.75
C LEU A 137 -43.57 -1.92 -2.25
N ILE A 138 -43.29 -3.20 -2.00
CA ILE A 138 -44.15 -4.30 -2.44
C ILE A 138 -45.51 -4.24 -1.75
N TRP A 139 -45.51 -3.98 -0.45
CA TRP A 139 -46.74 -3.77 0.29
C TRP A 139 -47.53 -2.58 -0.26
N GLY A 140 -46.86 -1.47 -0.58
CA GLY A 140 -47.48 -0.32 -1.24
C GLY A 140 -48.10 -0.65 -2.60
N VAL A 141 -47.41 -1.44 -3.44
CA VAL A 141 -47.93 -1.91 -4.74
C VAL A 141 -49.14 -2.82 -4.55
N GLN A 142 -49.12 -3.73 -3.57
CA GLN A 142 -50.25 -4.61 -3.27
C GLN A 142 -51.49 -3.83 -2.86
N VAL A 143 -51.33 -2.86 -1.96
CA VAL A 143 -52.42 -1.97 -1.53
C VAL A 143 -52.97 -1.17 -2.72
N ALA A 144 -52.10 -0.63 -3.57
CA ALA A 144 -52.49 0.15 -4.75
C ALA A 144 -53.20 -0.68 -5.83
N SER A 145 -52.92 -1.99 -5.91
CA SER A 145 -53.44 -2.87 -6.97
C SER A 145 -54.80 -3.50 -6.63
N TYR A 146 -55.43 -3.17 -5.48
CA TYR A 146 -56.69 -3.76 -5.02
C TYR A 146 -56.72 -5.31 -5.05
N VAL A 147 -55.56 -5.95 -4.90
CA VAL A 147 -55.48 -7.41 -4.80
C VAL A 147 -56.07 -7.80 -3.43
N PRO A 148 -57.11 -8.66 -3.37
CA PRO A 148 -57.71 -9.06 -2.10
C PRO A 148 -56.68 -9.69 -1.16
N THR A 149 -56.56 -9.16 0.07
CA THR A 149 -55.63 -9.65 1.11
C THR A 149 -56.00 -11.03 1.66
N THR A 150 -57.08 -11.63 1.18
CA THR A 150 -57.54 -12.98 1.54
C THR A 150 -56.86 -14.09 0.75
N GLU A 151 -56.07 -13.76 -0.28
CA GLU A 151 -55.23 -14.73 -0.99
C GLU A 151 -53.86 -14.86 -0.32
N TRP A 152 -53.33 -16.07 -0.23
CA TRP A 152 -52.04 -16.39 0.40
C TRP A 152 -50.81 -15.97 -0.44
N LEU A 153 -51.02 -15.66 -1.72
CA LEU A 153 -49.99 -15.28 -2.69
C LEU A 153 -49.28 -13.94 -2.34
N PRO A 154 -49.99 -12.85 -1.98
CA PRO A 154 -49.40 -11.60 -1.51
C PRO A 154 -48.40 -11.75 -0.36
N ASP A 155 -48.72 -12.55 0.67
CA ASP A 155 -47.87 -12.74 1.84
C ASP A 155 -46.63 -13.59 1.51
N ALA A 156 -46.80 -14.64 0.72
CA ALA A 156 -45.68 -15.46 0.24
C ALA A 156 -44.70 -14.64 -0.63
N PHE A 157 -45.22 -13.74 -1.47
CA PHE A 157 -44.42 -12.85 -2.31
C PHE A 157 -43.66 -11.79 -1.49
N ALA A 158 -44.27 -11.20 -0.46
CA ALA A 158 -43.62 -10.24 0.43
C ALA A 158 -42.48 -10.88 1.24
N ILE A 159 -42.68 -12.11 1.74
CA ILE A 159 -41.66 -12.90 2.45
C ILE A 159 -40.49 -13.26 1.53
N PHE A 160 -40.78 -13.71 0.30
CA PHE A 160 -39.78 -14.02 -0.71
C PHE A 160 -38.92 -12.79 -1.06
N SER A 161 -39.57 -11.65 -1.18
CA SER A 161 -38.94 -10.39 -1.52
C SER A 161 -38.05 -9.86 -0.38
N ALA A 162 -38.46 -10.07 0.87
CA ALA A 162 -37.61 -9.81 2.03
C ALA A 162 -36.36 -10.71 2.02
N ALA A 163 -36.50 -12.01 1.74
CA ALA A 163 -35.36 -12.93 1.66
C ALA A 163 -34.41 -12.58 0.49
N ALA A 164 -34.95 -12.28 -0.69
CA ALA A 164 -34.19 -11.91 -1.88
C ALA A 164 -33.46 -10.56 -1.73
N SER A 165 -34.04 -9.59 -1.03
CA SER A 165 -33.42 -8.28 -0.77
C SER A 165 -32.27 -8.38 0.25
N VAL A 166 -32.43 -9.16 1.33
CA VAL A 166 -31.32 -9.41 2.27
C VAL A 166 -30.22 -10.24 1.59
N ALA A 167 -30.60 -11.18 0.71
CA ALA A 167 -29.65 -11.95 -0.09
C ALA A 167 -28.80 -11.07 -1.00
N LEU A 168 -29.44 -10.21 -1.80
CA LEU A 168 -28.78 -9.24 -2.65
C LEU A 168 -27.83 -8.33 -1.84
N SER A 169 -28.22 -7.99 -0.61
CA SER A 169 -27.40 -7.18 0.28
C SER A 169 -26.04 -7.82 0.62
N THR A 170 -25.95 -9.16 0.67
CA THR A 170 -24.69 -9.88 0.94
C THR A 170 -23.75 -9.85 -0.27
N VAL A 171 -24.27 -10.09 -1.48
CA VAL A 171 -23.51 -10.06 -2.73
C VAL A 171 -22.97 -8.65 -3.02
N LEU A 172 -23.76 -7.63 -2.66
CA LEU A 172 -23.41 -6.23 -2.83
C LEU A 172 -22.60 -5.62 -1.67
N ALA A 173 -22.15 -6.43 -0.71
CA ALA A 173 -21.37 -5.99 0.46
C ALA A 173 -20.25 -4.96 0.16
N PRO A 174 -19.37 -5.13 -0.86
CA PRO A 174 -18.34 -4.13 -1.13
C PRO A 174 -18.94 -2.79 -1.59
N TYR A 175 -20.04 -2.81 -2.33
CA TYR A 175 -20.66 -1.58 -2.84
C TYR A 175 -21.37 -0.78 -1.74
N TRP A 176 -21.87 -1.42 -0.67
CA TRP A 176 -22.40 -0.69 0.49
C TRP A 176 -21.37 0.16 1.20
N LEU A 177 -20.10 -0.28 1.21
CA LEU A 177 -19.00 0.51 1.75
C LEU A 177 -18.73 1.76 0.91
N ILE A 178 -18.83 1.65 -0.42
CA ILE A 178 -18.68 2.79 -1.34
C ILE A 178 -19.82 3.79 -1.11
N VAL A 179 -21.07 3.32 -1.03
CA VAL A 179 -22.23 4.17 -0.72
C VAL A 179 -22.04 4.87 0.63
N ALA A 180 -21.62 4.15 1.66
CA ALA A 180 -21.34 4.72 2.97
C ALA A 180 -20.24 5.80 2.93
N ASN A 181 -19.17 5.58 2.16
CA ASN A 181 -18.09 6.56 2.01
C ASN A 181 -18.56 7.83 1.29
N ILE A 182 -19.45 7.71 0.29
CA ILE A 182 -20.06 8.85 -0.41
C ILE A 182 -20.93 9.65 0.56
N LEU A 183 -21.80 8.98 1.32
CA LEU A 183 -22.67 9.64 2.30
C LEU A 183 -21.87 10.34 3.42
N LEU A 184 -20.73 9.76 3.82
CA LEU A 184 -19.84 10.33 4.83
C LEU A 184 -18.89 11.39 4.28
N ALA A 185 -18.76 11.56 2.95
CA ALA A 185 -17.80 12.48 2.33
C ALA A 185 -17.79 13.91 2.91
N PRO A 186 -18.94 14.60 3.08
CA PRO A 186 -18.95 15.96 3.64
C PRO A 186 -18.49 15.98 5.11
N PHE A 187 -18.90 14.98 5.90
CA PHE A 187 -18.48 14.85 7.29
C PHE A 187 -16.97 14.57 7.40
N GLU A 188 -16.44 13.66 6.59
CA GLU A 188 -15.01 13.36 6.55
C GLU A 188 -14.20 14.58 6.06
N ALA A 189 -14.72 15.37 5.11
CA ALA A 189 -14.07 16.61 4.68
C ALA A 189 -13.99 17.64 5.80
N ALA A 190 -15.09 17.85 6.53
CA ALA A 190 -15.11 18.74 7.69
C ALA A 190 -14.13 18.27 8.79
N MET A 191 -14.08 16.96 9.06
CA MET A 191 -13.12 16.37 10.00
C MET A 191 -11.66 16.55 9.57
N ARG A 192 -11.34 16.30 8.29
CA ARG A 192 -9.98 16.54 7.75
C ARG A 192 -9.57 18.00 7.88
N ASN A 193 -10.46 18.93 7.55
CA ASN A 193 -10.18 20.36 7.66
C ASN A 193 -9.94 20.77 9.11
N ARG A 194 -10.79 20.33 10.05
CA ARG A 194 -10.58 20.59 11.48
C ARG A 194 -9.23 20.04 11.95
N TYR A 195 -8.89 18.83 11.54
CA TYR A 195 -7.62 18.19 11.91
C TYR A 195 -6.40 18.95 11.35
N ARG A 196 -6.50 19.45 10.12
CA ARG A 196 -5.49 20.32 9.50
C ARG A 196 -5.35 21.65 10.25
N THR A 197 -6.45 22.31 10.58
CA THR A 197 -6.43 23.59 11.33
C THR A 197 -5.79 23.41 12.70
N MET A 198 -6.10 22.31 13.41
CA MET A 198 -5.46 21.98 14.68
C MET A 198 -3.94 21.80 14.53
N ALA A 199 -3.50 21.10 13.49
CA ALA A 199 -2.07 20.87 13.24
C ALA A 199 -1.36 22.18 12.92
N GLN A 200 -1.96 23.01 12.06
CA GLN A 200 -1.45 24.33 11.71
C GLN A 200 -1.32 25.22 12.96
N ALA A 201 -2.34 25.27 13.83
CA ALA A 201 -2.31 26.05 15.06
C ALA A 201 -1.20 25.60 16.03
N ARG A 202 -0.84 24.31 16.02
CA ARG A 202 0.29 23.79 16.80
C ARG A 202 1.64 24.13 16.17
N LEU A 203 1.76 24.02 14.84
CA LEU A 203 2.97 24.44 14.13
C LEU A 203 3.27 25.93 14.33
N HIS A 204 2.24 26.78 14.44
CA HIS A 204 2.44 28.20 14.76
C HIS A 204 3.06 28.45 16.15
N LYS A 205 3.08 27.46 17.04
CA LYS A 205 3.69 27.55 18.38
C LYS A 205 5.13 27.03 18.42
N THR A 206 5.67 26.56 17.30
CA THR A 206 7.06 26.10 17.19
C THR A 206 7.83 26.97 16.21
N SER A 207 9.13 27.12 16.46
CA SER A 207 10.09 27.78 15.58
C SER A 207 10.92 26.78 14.76
N ALA A 208 10.57 25.49 14.80
CA ALA A 208 11.31 24.44 14.11
C ALA A 208 11.44 24.73 12.61
N VAL A 209 12.66 24.64 12.08
CA VAL A 209 12.94 24.74 10.67
C VAL A 209 12.53 23.43 10.00
N ALA A 210 11.55 23.51 9.12
CA ALA A 210 11.08 22.33 8.40
C ALA A 210 11.96 21.98 7.20
N ILE A 211 12.26 20.69 7.07
CA ILE A 211 12.98 20.08 5.94
C ILE A 211 12.02 19.11 5.26
N GLY A 212 11.66 19.38 4.01
CA GLY A 212 10.79 18.54 3.22
C GLY A 212 11.58 17.61 2.29
N ILE A 213 11.23 16.33 2.23
CA ILE A 213 11.91 15.34 1.39
C ILE A 213 10.89 14.64 0.51
N THR A 214 11.14 14.58 -0.79
CA THR A 214 10.31 13.83 -1.73
C THR A 214 11.12 13.18 -2.84
N GLY A 215 10.42 12.43 -3.68
CA GLY A 215 10.95 11.66 -4.80
C GLY A 215 10.18 10.36 -4.99
N SER A 216 10.56 9.61 -6.02
CA SER A 216 9.98 8.30 -6.30
C SER A 216 10.54 7.27 -5.30
N TYR A 217 11.84 7.27 -5.05
CA TYR A 217 12.51 6.35 -4.12
C TYR A 217 13.49 7.11 -3.21
N GLY A 218 14.09 6.46 -2.22
CA GLY A 218 15.07 7.07 -1.30
C GLY A 218 14.50 7.95 -0.18
N LYS A 219 13.25 8.41 -0.28
CA LYS A 219 12.59 9.32 0.68
C LYS A 219 12.79 8.97 2.17
N THR A 220 12.37 7.78 2.60
CA THR A 220 12.37 7.38 4.01
C THR A 220 13.80 7.27 4.56
N SER A 221 14.71 6.63 3.82
CA SER A 221 16.11 6.51 4.20
C SER A 221 16.79 7.88 4.30
N THR A 222 16.61 8.76 3.31
CA THR A 222 17.15 10.13 3.35
C THR A 222 16.61 10.93 4.53
N LYS A 223 15.31 10.82 4.84
CA LYS A 223 14.69 11.44 6.03
C LYS A 223 15.31 10.92 7.33
N ASP A 224 15.50 9.61 7.45
CA ASP A 224 16.08 9.02 8.65
C ASP A 224 17.55 9.41 8.84
N ILE A 225 18.33 9.44 7.76
CA ILE A 225 19.74 9.85 7.77
C ILE A 225 19.85 11.35 8.10
N ILE A 226 19.08 12.23 7.45
CA ILE A 226 19.08 13.68 7.75
C ILE A 226 18.81 13.92 9.23
N ALA A 227 17.78 13.29 9.78
CA ALA A 227 17.46 13.43 11.20
C ALA A 227 18.63 12.98 12.09
N ALA A 228 19.19 11.79 11.84
CA ALA A 228 20.31 11.27 12.62
C ALA A 228 21.56 12.17 12.56
N LEU A 229 21.85 12.77 11.40
CA LEU A 229 22.97 13.72 11.27
C LEU A 229 22.71 15.02 12.04
N LEU A 230 21.49 15.56 11.97
CA LEU A 230 21.11 16.80 12.66
C LEU A 230 20.99 16.62 14.18
N GLU A 231 20.52 15.47 14.66
CA GLU A 231 20.37 15.11 16.09
C GLU A 231 21.69 15.17 16.86
N THR A 232 22.82 15.16 16.15
CA THR A 232 24.15 15.27 16.75
C THR A 232 24.44 16.67 17.31
N ARG A 233 23.68 17.68 16.89
CA ARG A 233 23.86 19.08 17.29
C ARG A 233 22.56 19.77 17.69
N TYR A 234 21.43 19.32 17.15
CA TYR A 234 20.14 19.99 17.25
C TYR A 234 19.07 19.08 17.85
N SER A 235 18.05 19.69 18.41
CA SER A 235 16.81 19.00 18.76
C SER A 235 15.96 18.78 17.50
N VAL A 236 15.75 17.52 17.10
CA VAL A 236 15.09 17.17 15.83
C VAL A 236 13.87 16.30 16.09
N VAL A 237 12.81 16.54 15.32
CA VAL A 237 11.68 15.63 15.18
C VAL A 237 11.52 15.25 13.72
N LYS A 238 11.19 13.98 13.44
CA LYS A 238 10.92 13.50 12.07
C LYS A 238 9.57 12.80 11.98
N SER A 239 9.01 12.69 10.77
CA SER A 239 7.87 11.81 10.57
C SER A 239 8.26 10.35 10.83
N PRO A 240 7.49 9.59 11.64
CA PRO A 240 7.79 8.19 11.95
C PRO A 240 7.48 7.31 10.73
N GLN A 241 8.30 6.28 10.51
CA GLN A 241 8.12 5.31 9.41
C GLN A 241 7.91 6.05 8.07
N SER A 242 7.00 5.56 7.22
CA SER A 242 6.61 6.22 5.96
C SER A 242 5.33 7.06 6.10
N TYR A 243 5.18 7.78 7.23
CA TYR A 243 4.07 8.74 7.37
C TYR A 243 4.36 9.95 6.47
N ASN A 244 3.80 9.91 5.26
CA ASN A 244 4.15 10.84 4.19
C ASN A 244 2.93 11.50 3.50
N THR A 245 1.72 11.24 3.98
CA THR A 245 0.49 11.90 3.53
C THR A 245 0.15 13.10 4.42
N LEU A 246 -0.61 14.07 3.90
CA LEU A 246 -1.04 15.25 4.67
C LEU A 246 -1.68 14.88 6.01
N MET A 247 -2.58 13.91 6.04
CA MET A 247 -3.25 13.48 7.27
C MET A 247 -2.30 12.74 8.21
N GLY A 248 -1.32 11.99 7.68
CA GLY A 248 -0.24 11.40 8.47
C GLY A 248 0.58 12.46 9.18
N ILE A 249 0.95 13.54 8.48
CA ILE A 249 1.69 14.67 9.04
C ILE A 249 0.85 15.42 10.09
N CYS A 250 -0.41 15.73 9.79
CA CYS A 250 -1.32 16.34 10.78
C CYS A 250 -1.44 15.50 12.06
N LYS A 251 -1.44 14.17 11.94
CA LYS A 251 -1.57 13.25 13.09
C LYS A 251 -0.39 13.34 14.05
N ILE A 252 0.84 13.39 13.53
CA ILE A 252 2.07 13.51 14.33
C ILE A 252 2.07 14.85 15.09
N ILE A 253 1.76 15.94 14.40
CA ILE A 253 1.65 17.27 15.01
C ILE A 253 0.54 17.30 16.08
N ASN A 254 -0.63 16.74 15.78
CA ASN A 254 -1.78 16.71 16.69
C ASN A 254 -1.63 15.72 17.85
N ARG A 255 -0.65 14.82 17.82
CA ARG A 255 -0.27 13.99 18.98
C ARG A 255 0.66 14.71 19.95
N GLY A 256 1.31 15.79 19.51
CA GLY A 256 2.27 16.55 20.32
C GLY A 256 3.71 16.08 20.13
N ASP A 257 3.96 15.29 19.09
CA ASP A 257 5.31 14.81 18.76
C ASP A 257 6.21 15.99 18.35
N VAL A 258 5.63 17.01 17.69
CA VAL A 258 6.31 18.27 17.37
C VAL A 258 6.14 19.27 18.51
N GLN A 259 7.17 19.36 19.35
CA GLN A 259 7.26 20.26 20.51
C GLN A 259 8.04 21.56 20.22
N PRO A 260 7.83 22.64 21.01
CA PRO A 260 8.53 23.92 20.81
C PRO A 260 10.05 23.86 20.92
N GLN A 261 10.60 22.89 21.67
CA GLN A 261 12.04 22.73 21.82
C GLN A 261 12.75 22.11 20.61
N HIS A 262 12.00 21.61 19.62
CA HIS A 262 12.61 21.11 18.39
C HIS A 262 13.06 22.28 17.52
N GLU A 263 14.30 22.20 17.07
CA GLU A 263 14.92 23.16 16.15
C GLU A 263 14.68 22.77 14.70
N TYR A 264 14.53 21.47 14.41
CA TYR A 264 14.25 20.97 13.06
C TYR A 264 13.07 20.00 13.04
N PHE A 265 12.28 20.08 11.97
CA PHE A 265 11.20 19.14 11.65
C PHE A 265 11.41 18.52 10.27
N VAL A 266 11.83 17.25 10.24
CA VAL A 266 12.13 16.52 9.00
C VAL A 266 10.88 15.75 8.53
N VAL A 267 10.36 16.12 7.36
CA VAL A 267 9.08 15.63 6.83
C VAL A 267 9.30 14.91 5.51
N GLU A 268 8.89 13.64 5.47
CA GLU A 268 8.69 12.92 4.23
C GLU A 268 7.38 13.34 3.57
N ALA A 269 7.41 13.68 2.28
CA ALA A 269 6.24 14.03 1.48
C ALA A 269 6.05 13.01 0.35
N GLY A 270 4.98 12.23 0.44
CA GLY A 270 4.51 11.28 -0.57
C GLY A 270 3.36 11.86 -1.37
N ALA A 271 3.15 11.32 -2.57
CA ALA A 271 2.01 11.66 -3.41
C ALA A 271 1.73 10.52 -4.38
N TYR A 272 0.44 10.33 -4.64
CA TYR A 272 -0.15 9.51 -5.68
C TYR A 272 -0.80 10.34 -6.78
N THR A 273 -1.09 11.62 -6.51
CA THR A 273 -1.59 12.57 -7.50
C THR A 273 -0.96 13.96 -7.29
N THR A 274 -1.02 14.80 -8.33
CA THR A 274 -0.60 16.21 -8.27
C THR A 274 -1.44 16.99 -7.25
N GLY A 275 -0.80 17.84 -6.45
CA GLY A 275 -1.40 18.71 -5.42
C GLY A 275 -1.28 18.18 -3.99
N GLU A 276 -0.94 16.89 -3.81
CA GLU A 276 -0.80 16.30 -2.48
C GLU A 276 0.46 16.79 -1.75
N ILE A 277 1.59 16.92 -2.45
CA ILE A 277 2.82 17.47 -1.89
C ILE A 277 2.65 18.96 -1.62
N ALA A 278 2.04 19.72 -2.53
CA ALA A 278 1.70 21.13 -2.34
C ALA A 278 0.86 21.36 -1.08
N SER A 279 -0.05 20.44 -0.77
CA SER A 279 -0.85 20.50 0.46
C SER A 279 -0.01 20.31 1.73
N ILE A 280 0.98 19.41 1.71
CA ILE A 280 1.95 19.22 2.80
C ILE A 280 2.83 20.46 2.95
N VAL A 281 3.35 20.99 1.83
CA VAL A 281 4.18 22.20 1.79
C VAL A 281 3.43 23.40 2.35
N THR A 282 2.14 23.55 2.04
CA THR A 282 1.30 24.62 2.59
C THR A 282 1.15 24.52 4.11
N LEU A 283 1.08 23.30 4.66
CA LEU A 283 0.99 23.06 6.10
C LEU A 283 2.32 23.31 6.81
N VAL A 284 3.40 22.73 6.29
CA VAL A 284 4.70 22.61 6.97
C VAL A 284 5.65 23.77 6.67
N LYS A 285 5.52 24.40 5.49
CA LYS A 285 6.35 25.51 5.01
C LYS A 285 7.86 25.23 5.13
N PRO A 286 8.37 24.19 4.43
CA PRO A 286 9.78 23.82 4.47
C PRO A 286 10.68 24.99 4.04
N LYS A 287 11.84 25.12 4.70
CA LYS A 287 12.93 26.00 4.24
C LYS A 287 13.98 25.25 3.43
N VAL A 288 14.07 23.93 3.61
CA VAL A 288 14.94 23.06 2.80
C VAL A 288 14.06 22.02 2.13
N GLY A 289 14.17 21.89 0.82
CA GLY A 289 13.51 20.86 0.02
C GLY A 289 14.55 19.89 -0.54
N VAL A 290 14.27 18.59 -0.50
CA VAL A 290 15.15 17.55 -1.06
C VAL A 290 14.38 16.74 -2.09
N LEU A 291 14.88 16.68 -3.32
CA LEU A 291 14.36 15.84 -4.38
C LEU A 291 15.35 14.71 -4.69
N THR A 292 14.94 13.49 -4.37
CA THR A 292 15.80 12.30 -4.38
C THR A 292 15.87 11.62 -5.75
N ALA A 293 14.73 11.39 -6.41
CA ALA A 293 14.67 10.74 -7.72
C ALA A 293 13.30 10.90 -8.42
N ILE A 294 13.29 10.79 -9.74
CA ILE A 294 12.08 10.71 -10.58
C ILE A 294 12.13 9.44 -11.45
N GLY A 295 11.27 8.48 -11.14
CA GLY A 295 11.16 7.23 -11.89
C GLY A 295 9.73 6.69 -11.91
N PRO A 296 9.53 5.53 -12.57
CA PRO A 296 8.22 4.91 -12.70
C PRO A 296 7.77 4.35 -11.34
N GLN A 297 7.05 5.15 -10.58
CA GLN A 297 6.40 4.75 -9.32
C GLN A 297 4.96 5.26 -9.33
N HIS A 298 4.02 4.38 -8.98
CA HIS A 298 2.60 4.69 -9.04
C HIS A 298 2.19 5.20 -10.44
N LEU A 299 2.81 4.66 -11.50
CA LEU A 299 2.60 5.13 -12.86
C LEU A 299 1.15 4.90 -13.30
N GLU A 300 0.52 3.84 -12.81
CA GLU A 300 -0.92 3.60 -12.98
C GLU A 300 -1.78 4.77 -12.44
N ARG A 301 -1.32 5.46 -11.39
CA ARG A 301 -2.03 6.59 -10.76
C ARG A 301 -1.69 7.92 -11.40
N PHE A 302 -0.41 8.15 -11.69
CA PHE A 302 0.07 9.42 -12.28
C PHE A 302 -0.14 9.50 -13.79
N GLY A 303 -0.30 8.36 -14.47
CA GLY A 303 -0.39 8.26 -15.92
C GLY A 303 0.96 8.39 -16.61
N THR A 304 1.74 9.42 -16.30
CA THR A 304 3.04 9.68 -16.96
C THR A 304 4.16 10.07 -16.00
N ILE A 305 5.41 9.89 -16.43
CA ILE A 305 6.59 10.29 -15.66
C ILE A 305 6.65 11.82 -15.48
N GLU A 306 6.16 12.59 -16.43
CA GLU A 306 6.10 14.06 -16.37
C GLU A 306 5.12 14.52 -15.28
N ALA A 307 4.00 13.81 -15.12
CA ALA A 307 3.07 14.06 -14.02
C ALA A 307 3.71 13.76 -12.66
N ILE A 308 4.50 12.67 -12.55
CA ILE A 308 5.29 12.37 -11.36
C ILE A 308 6.28 13.50 -11.09
N ALA A 309 7.06 13.91 -12.10
CA ALA A 309 8.05 14.98 -12.00
C ALA A 309 7.42 16.29 -11.49
N LYS A 310 6.29 16.70 -12.09
CA LYS A 310 5.54 17.89 -11.69
C LYS A 310 5.06 17.79 -10.24
N ALA A 311 4.46 16.67 -9.85
CA ALA A 311 3.96 16.47 -8.49
C ALA A 311 5.10 16.48 -7.46
N LYS A 312 6.24 15.84 -7.75
CA LYS A 312 7.40 15.86 -6.85
C LYS A 312 8.05 17.24 -6.78
N TYR A 313 8.05 18.00 -7.86
CA TYR A 313 8.59 19.37 -7.89
C TYR A 313 7.80 20.37 -7.03
N GLU A 314 6.56 20.05 -6.64
CA GLU A 314 5.76 20.88 -5.72
C GLU A 314 6.49 21.20 -4.41
N ILE A 315 7.39 20.32 -3.95
CA ILE A 315 8.21 20.58 -2.77
C ILE A 315 9.17 21.76 -2.96
N MET A 316 9.73 21.89 -4.17
CA MET A 316 10.68 22.94 -4.54
C MET A 316 9.94 24.23 -4.88
N ALA A 317 8.82 24.11 -5.57
CA ALA A 317 7.98 25.24 -5.97
C ALA A 317 7.44 26.04 -4.76
N GLY A 318 7.20 25.37 -3.62
CA GLY A 318 6.72 26.05 -2.41
C GLY A 318 7.80 26.44 -1.40
N LEU A 319 9.09 26.33 -1.74
CA LEU A 319 10.17 26.87 -0.90
C LEU A 319 10.15 28.41 -0.93
N PRO A 320 10.49 29.09 0.19
CA PRO A 320 10.68 30.53 0.19
C PRO A 320 11.97 30.92 -0.56
N PRO A 321 12.11 32.18 -1.04
CA PRO A 321 13.30 32.60 -1.81
C PRO A 321 14.65 32.44 -1.08
N ASN A 322 14.64 32.47 0.25
CA ASN A 322 15.81 32.22 1.10
C ASN A 322 15.93 30.76 1.56
N GLY A 323 15.13 29.86 1.00
CA GLY A 323 15.24 28.42 1.22
C GLY A 323 16.37 27.78 0.42
N LEU A 324 16.50 26.46 0.54
CA LEU A 324 17.48 25.68 -0.23
C LEU A 324 16.77 24.51 -0.92
N GLY A 325 16.97 24.39 -2.23
CA GLY A 325 16.62 23.19 -3.00
C GLY A 325 17.83 22.26 -3.15
N VAL A 326 17.71 21.02 -2.69
CA VAL A 326 18.75 19.98 -2.78
C VAL A 326 18.32 18.91 -3.80
N PHE A 327 19.12 18.71 -4.85
CA PHE A 327 18.75 17.88 -6.00
C PHE A 327 19.80 16.81 -6.29
N ASN A 328 19.31 15.60 -6.60
CA ASN A 328 20.13 14.51 -7.13
C ASN A 328 20.57 14.81 -8.57
N ALA A 329 21.85 15.02 -8.79
CA ALA A 329 22.40 15.22 -10.13
C ALA A 329 22.66 13.91 -10.89
N ASP A 330 22.64 12.76 -10.19
CA ASP A 330 22.77 11.45 -10.81
C ASP A 330 21.46 10.93 -11.42
N ASP A 331 20.35 11.64 -11.22
CA ASP A 331 19.08 11.42 -11.90
C ASP A 331 18.86 12.56 -12.90
N GLU A 332 18.86 12.24 -14.20
CA GLU A 332 18.81 13.25 -15.26
C GLU A 332 17.53 14.10 -15.23
N ARG A 333 16.41 13.52 -14.77
CA ARG A 333 15.13 14.24 -14.66
C ARG A 333 15.17 15.19 -13.47
N VAL A 334 15.72 14.75 -12.34
CA VAL A 334 15.93 15.62 -11.16
C VAL A 334 16.92 16.75 -11.49
N TYR A 335 18.00 16.43 -12.19
CA TYR A 335 19.00 17.38 -12.64
C TYR A 335 18.40 18.44 -13.59
N ALA A 336 17.54 18.04 -14.54
CA ALA A 336 16.81 18.97 -15.39
C ALA A 336 15.87 19.89 -14.59
N LEU A 337 15.21 19.37 -13.55
CA LEU A 337 14.36 20.17 -12.66
C LEU A 337 15.18 21.18 -11.82
N ALA A 338 16.41 20.84 -11.44
CA ALA A 338 17.28 21.75 -10.69
C ALA A 338 17.56 23.05 -11.48
N LYS A 339 17.71 22.94 -12.81
CA LYS A 339 17.90 24.10 -13.71
C LYS A 339 16.69 25.02 -13.78
N GLN A 340 15.52 24.54 -13.37
CA GLN A 340 14.26 25.31 -13.34
C GLN A 340 14.02 26.00 -11.98
N ALA A 341 14.81 25.69 -10.96
CA ALA A 341 14.65 26.19 -9.59
C ALA A 341 15.30 27.56 -9.35
N GLY A 342 15.22 28.46 -10.33
CA GLY A 342 15.88 29.78 -10.27
C GLY A 342 15.34 30.75 -9.22
N HIS A 343 14.26 30.39 -8.51
CA HIS A 343 13.67 31.18 -7.42
C HIS A 343 14.30 30.91 -6.05
N VAL A 344 15.18 29.90 -5.93
CA VAL A 344 15.87 29.54 -4.68
C VAL A 344 17.35 29.18 -4.93
N PRO A 345 18.21 29.31 -3.91
CA PRO A 345 19.50 28.63 -3.87
C PRO A 345 19.36 27.12 -4.16
N VAL A 346 20.28 26.60 -4.98
CA VAL A 346 20.34 25.19 -5.40
C VAL A 346 21.64 24.55 -4.92
N ALA A 347 21.53 23.36 -4.33
CA ALA A 347 22.66 22.48 -4.06
C ALA A 347 22.48 21.15 -4.80
N LEU A 348 23.51 20.75 -5.54
CA LEU A 348 23.53 19.52 -6.31
C LEU A 348 24.40 18.48 -5.60
N TYR A 349 23.93 17.25 -5.51
CA TYR A 349 24.74 16.14 -5.02
C TYR A 349 24.80 15.02 -6.04
N GLY A 350 25.89 14.26 -6.02
CA GLY A 350 25.99 13.05 -6.84
C GLY A 350 27.39 12.46 -6.87
N PHE A 351 27.58 11.41 -7.66
CA PHE A 351 28.88 10.75 -7.84
C PHE A 351 29.35 10.76 -9.30
N ARG A 352 28.60 11.37 -10.23
CA ARG A 352 29.04 11.71 -11.59
C ARG A 352 30.05 12.87 -11.58
N GLN A 353 31.34 12.54 -11.47
CA GLN A 353 32.44 13.52 -11.30
C GLN A 353 32.55 14.60 -12.41
N HIS A 354 31.99 14.37 -13.60
CA HIS A 354 32.07 15.30 -14.74
C HIS A 354 31.23 16.57 -14.56
N LEU A 355 30.37 16.65 -13.55
CA LEU A 355 29.54 17.83 -13.27
C LEU A 355 30.30 18.81 -12.36
N ALA A 356 30.75 19.93 -12.93
CA ALA A 356 31.51 20.97 -12.22
C ALA A 356 30.69 21.67 -11.11
N GLU A 357 29.37 21.68 -11.24
CA GLU A 357 28.43 22.38 -10.35
C GLU A 357 27.98 21.57 -9.13
N LEU A 358 28.49 20.34 -8.95
CA LEU A 358 28.16 19.54 -7.76
C LEU A 358 28.65 20.21 -6.48
N THR A 359 27.74 20.33 -5.52
CA THR A 359 28.00 20.85 -4.17
C THR A 359 28.61 19.78 -3.27
N THR A 360 28.12 18.54 -3.34
CA THR A 360 28.60 17.40 -2.54
C THR A 360 28.80 16.18 -3.42
N ILE A 361 29.97 15.54 -3.31
CA ILE A 361 30.39 14.46 -4.22
C ILE A 361 30.87 13.25 -3.44
N ALA A 362 30.57 12.05 -3.94
CA ALA A 362 31.28 10.83 -3.55
C ALA A 362 32.29 10.43 -4.62
N GLU A 363 33.53 10.18 -4.19
CA GLU A 363 34.63 9.66 -5.01
C GLU A 363 35.08 8.30 -4.47
N ASP A 364 35.72 7.48 -5.31
CA ASP A 364 36.31 6.19 -4.92
C ASP A 364 35.35 5.25 -4.18
N VAL A 365 34.09 5.19 -4.63
CA VAL A 365 33.07 4.33 -4.02
C VAL A 365 33.46 2.85 -4.17
N ARG A 366 33.55 2.15 -3.05
CA ARG A 366 33.80 0.70 -2.98
C ARG A 366 32.75 0.06 -2.09
N MET A 367 32.23 -1.08 -2.53
CA MET A 367 31.21 -1.85 -1.81
C MET A 367 31.74 -3.26 -1.50
N SER A 368 31.29 -3.80 -0.38
CA SER A 368 31.59 -5.15 0.13
C SER A 368 30.38 -5.68 0.90
N PRO A 369 30.30 -6.99 1.18
CA PRO A 369 29.26 -7.55 2.04
C PRO A 369 29.17 -6.89 3.44
N GLU A 370 30.28 -6.34 3.94
CA GLU A 370 30.36 -5.71 5.27
C GLU A 370 29.93 -4.24 5.29
N GLY A 371 29.69 -3.63 4.12
CA GLY A 371 29.37 -2.22 3.97
C GLY A 371 30.07 -1.55 2.79
N MET A 372 30.14 -0.22 2.82
CA MET A 372 30.76 0.59 1.77
C MET A 372 31.70 1.65 2.34
N CYS A 373 32.65 2.07 1.50
CA CYS A 373 33.49 3.22 1.74
C CYS A 373 33.58 4.13 0.51
N PHE A 374 33.73 5.42 0.74
CA PHE A 374 33.90 6.44 -0.31
C PHE A 374 34.48 7.71 0.31
N THR A 375 35.07 8.56 -0.52
CA THR A 375 35.52 9.89 -0.11
C THR A 375 34.42 10.89 -0.37
N VAL A 376 33.95 11.62 0.64
CA VAL A 376 33.04 12.74 0.45
C VAL A 376 33.81 14.04 0.25
N VAL A 377 33.38 14.84 -0.73
CA VAL A 377 33.95 16.14 -1.07
C VAL A 377 32.86 17.20 -1.00
N TYR A 378 33.03 18.21 -0.16
CA TYR A 378 32.14 19.37 -0.10
C TYR A 378 32.80 20.56 -0.78
N ARG A 379 32.40 20.82 -2.03
CA ARG A 379 33.06 21.82 -2.88
C ARG A 379 33.02 23.26 -2.35
N PRO A 380 31.95 23.75 -1.69
CA PRO A 380 31.91 25.12 -1.18
C PRO A 380 33.04 25.48 -0.20
N THR A 381 33.53 24.53 0.59
CA THR A 381 34.65 24.76 1.53
C THR A 381 35.93 24.03 1.16
N GLY A 382 35.86 23.10 0.20
CA GLY A 382 36.98 22.22 -0.17
C GLY A 382 37.24 21.10 0.84
N GLU A 383 36.37 20.94 1.85
CA GLU A 383 36.52 19.89 2.85
C GLU A 383 36.34 18.50 2.22
N ARG A 384 37.16 17.55 2.69
CA ARG A 384 37.19 16.17 2.24
C ARG A 384 37.28 15.24 3.44
N ALA A 385 36.58 14.11 3.39
CA ALA A 385 36.68 13.09 4.43
C ALA A 385 36.33 11.69 3.91
N ASP A 386 36.95 10.67 4.49
CA ASP A 386 36.65 9.28 4.18
C ASP A 386 35.42 8.83 4.97
N VAL A 387 34.42 8.33 4.26
CA VAL A 387 33.21 7.74 4.83
C VAL A 387 33.34 6.22 4.83
N ARG A 388 32.95 5.60 5.94
CA ARG A 388 32.73 4.16 6.05
C ARG A 388 31.36 3.93 6.67
N THR A 389 30.56 3.03 6.11
CA THR A 389 29.24 2.70 6.64
C THR A 389 28.93 1.23 6.43
N ARG A 390 28.07 0.67 7.29
CA ARG A 390 27.55 -0.71 7.18
C ARG A 390 26.33 -0.81 6.27
N LEU A 391 25.81 0.33 5.82
CA LEU A 391 24.71 0.37 4.87
C LEU A 391 25.18 -0.16 3.51
N LEU A 392 24.26 -0.78 2.77
CA LEU A 392 24.55 -1.48 1.52
C LEU A 392 23.83 -0.84 0.33
N GLY A 393 24.37 -1.05 -0.88
CA GLY A 393 23.79 -0.64 -2.16
C GLY A 393 24.12 0.79 -2.62
N MET A 394 24.31 1.00 -3.92
CA MET A 394 24.74 2.29 -4.48
C MET A 394 23.73 3.42 -4.25
N HIS A 395 22.44 3.11 -4.24
CA HIS A 395 21.38 4.08 -3.90
C HIS A 395 21.54 4.68 -2.50
N THR A 396 22.17 3.96 -1.56
CA THR A 396 22.48 4.47 -0.22
C THR A 396 23.51 5.59 -0.28
N VAL A 397 24.51 5.52 -1.16
CA VAL A 397 25.49 6.60 -1.35
C VAL A 397 24.76 7.88 -1.75
N SER A 398 23.80 7.79 -2.68
CA SER A 398 22.98 8.92 -3.09
C SER A 398 22.18 9.51 -1.92
N ASN A 399 21.52 8.67 -1.12
CA ASN A 399 20.79 9.12 0.08
C ASN A 399 21.70 9.77 1.14
N LEU A 400 22.91 9.21 1.34
CA LEU A 400 23.92 9.76 2.25
C LEU A 400 24.39 11.13 1.75
N LEU A 401 24.70 11.27 0.46
CA LEU A 401 25.11 12.55 -0.11
C LEU A 401 24.04 13.62 0.06
N ALA A 402 22.76 13.31 -0.22
CA ALA A 402 21.65 14.22 0.04
C ALA A 402 21.62 14.69 1.50
N ALA A 403 21.79 13.74 2.44
CA ALA A 403 21.76 14.03 3.86
C ALA A 403 22.99 14.82 4.34
N ILE A 404 24.18 14.52 3.81
CA ILE A 404 25.42 15.25 4.07
C ILE A 404 25.28 16.70 3.59
N THR A 405 24.75 16.93 2.38
CA THR A 405 24.51 18.27 1.85
C THR A 405 23.60 19.08 2.78
N VAL A 406 22.49 18.48 3.25
CA VAL A 406 21.57 19.14 4.18
C VAL A 406 22.23 19.41 5.53
N ALA A 407 22.93 18.43 6.11
CA ALA A 407 23.57 18.58 7.41
C ALA A 407 24.68 19.65 7.40
N LEU A 408 25.49 19.71 6.34
CA LEU A 408 26.50 20.75 6.14
C LEU A 408 25.86 22.13 5.97
N HIS A 409 24.78 22.25 5.19
CA HIS A 409 24.03 23.50 5.06
C HIS A 409 23.47 23.98 6.41
N CYS A 410 22.98 23.04 7.24
CA CYS A 410 22.53 23.32 8.59
C CYS A 410 23.66 23.56 9.60
N GLY A 411 24.94 23.46 9.19
CA GLY A 411 26.10 23.78 10.02
C GLY A 411 26.62 22.62 10.88
N VAL A 412 26.27 21.36 10.58
CA VAL A 412 26.91 20.22 11.24
C VAL A 412 28.31 20.00 10.65
N PRO A 413 29.39 19.96 11.46
CA PRO A 413 30.74 19.77 10.93
C PRO A 413 30.92 18.43 10.21
N LEU A 414 31.68 18.41 9.11
CA LEU A 414 31.91 17.20 8.31
C LEU A 414 32.46 16.04 9.14
N ALA A 415 33.39 16.32 10.07
CA ALA A 415 33.95 15.31 10.96
C ALA A 415 32.89 14.64 11.87
N GLN A 416 31.86 15.39 12.29
CA GLN A 416 30.75 14.84 13.08
C GLN A 416 29.83 14.00 12.20
N ILE A 417 29.53 14.48 10.99
CA ILE A 417 28.73 13.75 10.00
C ILE A 417 29.33 12.37 9.70
N VAL A 418 30.63 12.29 9.39
CA VAL A 418 31.32 11.03 9.09
C VAL A 418 31.25 10.04 10.25
N ARG A 419 31.47 10.51 11.48
CA ARG A 419 31.36 9.65 12.68
C ARG A 419 29.95 9.10 12.85
N THR A 420 28.93 9.91 12.63
CA THR A 420 27.53 9.47 12.72
C THR A 420 27.20 8.45 11.64
N ILE A 421 27.63 8.67 10.39
CA ILE A 421 27.41 7.74 9.27
C ILE A 421 27.99 6.34 9.56
N ALA A 422 29.16 6.28 10.20
CA ALA A 422 29.78 5.01 10.59
C ALA A 422 28.96 4.22 11.63
N ALA A 423 28.13 4.91 12.42
CA ALA A 423 27.27 4.31 13.44
C ALA A 423 25.82 4.06 12.98
N LEU A 424 25.44 4.50 11.76
CA LEU A 424 24.08 4.32 11.26
C LEU A 424 23.72 2.84 11.12
N ALA A 425 22.50 2.52 11.54
CA ALA A 425 21.85 1.25 11.24
C ALA A 425 20.97 1.39 9.98
N PRO A 426 20.80 0.31 9.20
CA PRO A 426 19.85 0.30 8.10
C PRO A 426 18.43 0.60 8.58
N THR A 427 17.67 1.36 7.78
CA THR A 427 16.23 1.49 7.97
C THR A 427 15.60 0.10 7.79
N PRO A 428 14.67 -0.33 8.66
CA PRO A 428 14.06 -1.65 8.54
C PRO A 428 13.49 -1.91 7.14
N HIS A 429 13.72 -3.11 6.61
CA HIS A 429 13.24 -3.54 5.28
C HIS A 429 13.76 -2.69 4.10
N ARG A 430 14.94 -2.07 4.23
CA ARG A 430 15.63 -1.30 3.18
C ARG A 430 17.04 -1.83 2.99
N LEU A 431 17.14 -2.96 2.28
CA LEU A 431 18.37 -3.72 2.10
C LEU A 431 19.09 -4.05 3.43
N GLU A 432 18.29 -4.42 4.43
CA GLU A 432 18.74 -4.68 5.80
C GLU A 432 19.35 -6.08 5.90
N LEU A 433 20.62 -6.15 6.30
CA LEU A 433 21.31 -7.42 6.52
C LEU A 433 20.91 -8.04 7.86
N LYS A 434 20.36 -9.26 7.83
CA LYS A 434 19.92 -10.02 9.02
C LYS A 434 20.52 -11.42 9.02
N SER A 435 20.72 -11.95 10.22
CA SER A 435 20.98 -13.38 10.40
C SER A 435 19.69 -14.16 10.19
N GLY A 436 19.70 -15.08 9.23
CA GLY A 436 18.60 -16.00 8.95
C GLY A 436 18.68 -17.30 9.76
N ALA A 437 17.62 -18.10 9.68
CA ALA A 437 17.60 -19.41 10.32
C ALA A 437 18.63 -20.35 9.67
N GLY A 438 19.20 -21.26 10.46
CA GLY A 438 20.11 -22.30 9.97
C GLY A 438 21.45 -21.77 9.44
N GLY A 439 21.87 -20.56 9.83
CA GLY A 439 23.15 -19.98 9.39
C GLY A 439 23.10 -19.33 8.01
N THR A 440 21.92 -18.95 7.54
CA THR A 440 21.73 -18.16 6.32
C THR A 440 21.90 -16.67 6.58
N THR A 441 22.16 -15.90 5.53
CA THR A 441 22.14 -14.44 5.54
C THR A 441 20.88 -13.96 4.83
N ILE A 442 20.16 -12.99 5.40
CA ILE A 442 18.97 -12.41 4.79
C ILE A 442 19.28 -10.96 4.42
N LEU A 443 19.10 -10.62 3.15
CA LEU A 443 18.99 -9.26 2.65
C LEU A 443 17.50 -8.89 2.59
N ASP A 444 17.03 -8.13 3.57
CA ASP A 444 15.63 -7.74 3.68
C ASP A 444 15.38 -6.39 2.98
N ASP A 445 14.85 -6.45 1.77
CA ASP A 445 14.34 -5.31 0.98
C ASP A 445 12.85 -5.50 0.66
N ALA A 446 12.11 -6.00 1.64
CA ALA A 446 10.73 -6.44 1.48
C ALA A 446 9.69 -5.30 1.59
N TYR A 447 10.06 -4.01 1.69
CA TYR A 447 9.05 -2.97 1.91
C TYR A 447 8.28 -2.54 0.65
N ASN A 448 8.97 -1.95 -0.32
CA ASN A 448 8.41 -1.51 -1.59
C ASN A 448 9.55 -1.42 -2.58
N SER A 449 9.43 -2.12 -3.70
CA SER A 449 10.45 -2.21 -4.73
C SER A 449 10.10 -1.42 -5.99
N ASN A 450 11.14 -1.05 -6.72
CA ASN A 450 11.07 -0.40 -8.02
C ASN A 450 12.24 -0.93 -8.87
N PRO A 451 12.21 -0.78 -10.20
CA PRO A 451 13.24 -1.35 -11.08
C PRO A 451 14.68 -0.97 -10.68
N VAL A 452 14.91 0.30 -10.37
CA VAL A 452 16.26 0.78 -9.98
C VAL A 452 16.68 0.20 -8.64
N GLY A 453 15.79 0.17 -7.65
CA GLY A 453 16.07 -0.41 -6.33
C GLY A 453 16.37 -1.91 -6.40
N ALA A 454 15.60 -2.65 -7.19
CA ALA A 454 15.78 -4.08 -7.38
C ALA A 454 17.13 -4.43 -8.02
N CYS A 455 17.56 -3.70 -9.06
CA CYS A 455 18.88 -3.91 -9.64
C CYS A 455 20.00 -3.70 -8.61
N ASN A 456 19.91 -2.63 -7.80
CA ASN A 456 20.85 -2.39 -6.71
C ASN A 456 20.86 -3.54 -5.67
N ALA A 457 19.68 -4.08 -5.36
CA ALA A 457 19.57 -5.20 -4.41
C ALA A 457 20.19 -6.50 -4.98
N LEU A 458 20.01 -6.77 -6.27
CA LEU A 458 20.63 -7.89 -6.97
C LEU A 458 22.15 -7.73 -7.09
N GLU A 459 22.65 -6.52 -7.32
CA GLU A 459 24.09 -6.23 -7.30
C GLU A 459 24.70 -6.56 -5.93
N VAL A 460 24.04 -6.16 -4.84
CA VAL A 460 24.48 -6.49 -3.48
C VAL A 460 24.41 -7.99 -3.22
N LEU A 461 23.34 -8.67 -3.65
CA LEU A 461 23.25 -10.13 -3.57
C LEU A 461 24.42 -10.80 -4.31
N GLY A 462 24.81 -10.27 -5.48
CA GLY A 462 25.94 -10.75 -6.27
C GLY A 462 27.29 -10.71 -5.56
N MET A 463 27.45 -9.87 -4.53
CA MET A 463 28.68 -9.77 -3.73
C MET A 463 28.85 -10.94 -2.74
N PHE A 464 27.77 -11.65 -2.41
CA PHE A 464 27.80 -12.80 -1.51
C PHE A 464 28.18 -14.05 -2.28
N THR A 465 29.47 -14.37 -2.26
CA THR A 465 30.05 -15.51 -3.00
C THR A 465 30.11 -16.81 -2.19
N GLN A 466 29.76 -16.75 -0.91
CA GLN A 466 29.62 -17.92 -0.05
C GLN A 466 28.20 -18.47 -0.15
N GLY A 467 28.07 -19.79 -0.30
CA GLY A 467 26.77 -20.45 -0.43
C GLY A 467 26.04 -20.09 -1.73
N GLN A 468 24.74 -20.34 -1.74
CA GLN A 468 23.84 -20.05 -2.85
C GLN A 468 23.13 -18.71 -2.64
N ARG A 469 22.89 -17.99 -3.73
CA ARG A 469 22.14 -16.74 -3.75
C ARG A 469 20.69 -17.02 -4.15
N ILE A 470 19.74 -16.69 -3.30
CA ILE A 470 18.33 -17.03 -3.49
C ILE A 470 17.51 -15.74 -3.56
N LEU A 471 16.84 -15.51 -4.69
CA LEU A 471 15.88 -14.41 -4.83
C LEU A 471 14.49 -14.89 -4.43
N VAL A 472 13.82 -14.15 -3.56
CA VAL A 472 12.39 -14.31 -3.27
C VAL A 472 11.70 -13.02 -3.65
N THR A 473 10.79 -13.06 -4.62
CA THR A 473 10.09 -11.85 -5.05
C THR A 473 8.68 -12.13 -5.57
N PRO A 474 7.71 -11.28 -5.26
CA PRO A 474 6.43 -11.29 -5.93
C PRO A 474 6.41 -10.47 -7.23
N GLY A 475 7.51 -9.77 -7.58
CA GLY A 475 7.55 -8.86 -8.72
C GLY A 475 7.06 -7.44 -8.41
N PHE A 476 7.08 -6.57 -9.42
CA PHE A 476 6.61 -5.20 -9.35
C PHE A 476 5.10 -5.07 -9.57
N ILE A 477 4.53 -3.99 -9.01
CA ILE A 477 3.13 -3.57 -9.17
C ILE A 477 3.05 -2.07 -9.44
N GLU A 478 1.88 -1.60 -9.88
CA GLU A 478 1.56 -0.17 -10.10
C GLU A 478 2.46 0.53 -11.14
N LEU A 479 3.07 -0.26 -12.03
CA LEU A 479 3.86 0.25 -13.17
C LEU A 479 3.02 0.42 -14.44
N GLY A 480 1.72 0.11 -14.39
CA GLY A 480 0.82 0.25 -15.51
C GLY A 480 1.26 -0.61 -16.70
N PRO A 481 1.27 -0.07 -17.94
CA PRO A 481 1.67 -0.83 -19.14
C PRO A 481 3.11 -1.36 -19.10
N LEU A 482 3.99 -0.79 -18.27
CA LEU A 482 5.39 -1.19 -18.15
C LEU A 482 5.58 -2.39 -17.21
N GLU A 483 4.55 -2.84 -16.50
CA GLU A 483 4.70 -3.83 -15.43
C GLU A 483 5.24 -5.18 -15.94
N ALA A 484 4.70 -5.71 -17.03
CA ALA A 484 5.18 -6.97 -17.60
C ALA A 484 6.63 -6.87 -18.10
N GLU A 485 6.97 -5.77 -18.78
CA GLU A 485 8.31 -5.53 -19.31
C GLU A 485 9.35 -5.38 -18.18
N GLU A 486 9.04 -4.61 -17.14
CA GLU A 486 9.94 -4.41 -16.01
C GLU A 486 10.09 -5.68 -15.16
N ASN A 487 9.04 -6.49 -15.03
CA ASN A 487 9.14 -7.82 -14.42
C ASN A 487 9.98 -8.79 -15.26
N HIS A 488 9.88 -8.74 -16.59
CA HIS A 488 10.77 -9.51 -17.46
C HIS A 488 12.23 -9.06 -17.32
N ARG A 489 12.50 -7.75 -17.27
CA ARG A 489 13.85 -7.21 -17.01
C ARG A 489 14.38 -7.61 -15.64
N LEU A 490 13.53 -7.64 -14.61
CA LEU A 490 13.89 -8.15 -13.28
C LEU A 490 14.37 -9.60 -13.35
N GLY A 491 13.65 -10.47 -14.06
CA GLY A 491 14.04 -11.86 -14.27
C GLY A 491 15.39 -11.99 -14.96
N ALA A 492 15.61 -11.23 -16.04
CA ALA A 492 16.88 -11.22 -16.76
C ALA A 492 18.06 -10.73 -15.89
N ALA A 493 17.86 -9.68 -15.10
CA ALA A 493 18.88 -9.18 -14.17
C ALA A 493 19.20 -10.20 -13.07
N ALA A 494 18.16 -10.85 -12.52
CA ALA A 494 18.31 -11.87 -11.49
C ALA A 494 19.06 -13.09 -11.99
N ALA A 495 18.94 -13.46 -13.27
CA ALA A 495 19.63 -14.64 -13.82
C ALA A 495 21.16 -14.54 -13.75
N SER A 496 21.71 -13.32 -13.76
CA SER A 496 23.15 -13.08 -13.65
C SER A 496 23.69 -13.14 -12.21
N THR A 497 22.81 -13.10 -11.21
CA THR A 497 23.18 -12.88 -9.80
C THR A 497 22.65 -13.95 -8.86
N ALA A 498 21.45 -14.48 -9.09
CA ALA A 498 20.85 -15.51 -8.26
C ALA A 498 21.22 -16.92 -8.75
N ASP A 499 21.14 -17.89 -7.85
CA ASP A 499 21.27 -19.32 -8.15
C ASP A 499 19.89 -20.01 -8.10
N TYR A 500 18.95 -19.49 -7.30
CA TYR A 500 17.53 -19.90 -7.24
C TYR A 500 16.61 -18.68 -7.24
N ALA A 501 15.40 -18.85 -7.79
CA ALA A 501 14.35 -17.83 -7.75
C ALA A 501 13.02 -18.42 -7.27
N ILE A 502 12.47 -17.84 -6.21
CA ILE A 502 11.12 -18.14 -5.69
C ILE A 502 10.22 -16.97 -6.04
N LEU A 503 9.30 -17.21 -6.97
CA LEU A 503 8.36 -16.22 -7.50
C LEU A 503 7.01 -16.38 -6.79
N VAL A 504 6.58 -15.35 -6.07
CA VAL A 504 5.42 -15.42 -5.17
C VAL A 504 4.20 -14.66 -5.71
N GLY A 505 3.09 -15.36 -5.90
CA GLY A 505 1.81 -14.76 -6.23
C GLY A 505 1.24 -15.24 -7.56
N VAL A 506 0.47 -14.37 -8.20
CA VAL A 506 -0.34 -14.72 -9.39
C VAL A 506 0.52 -14.86 -10.64
N ALA A 507 0.16 -15.83 -11.49
CA ALA A 507 0.85 -16.16 -12.74
C ALA A 507 1.03 -14.93 -13.64
N GLN A 508 0.00 -14.10 -13.80
CA GLN A 508 0.05 -12.87 -14.61
C GLN A 508 1.25 -11.96 -14.27
N ARG A 509 1.70 -11.94 -13.01
CA ARG A 509 2.82 -11.12 -12.55
C ARG A 509 4.13 -11.90 -12.51
N THR A 510 4.10 -13.17 -12.12
CA THR A 510 5.30 -14.01 -11.99
C THR A 510 5.79 -14.61 -13.31
N ASP A 511 4.92 -14.76 -14.31
CA ASP A 511 5.27 -15.34 -15.60
C ASP A 511 6.25 -14.48 -16.39
N PRO A 512 6.08 -13.14 -16.50
CA PRO A 512 7.09 -12.29 -17.13
C PRO A 512 8.48 -12.42 -16.47
N ILE A 513 8.54 -12.54 -15.13
CA ILE A 513 9.81 -12.74 -14.41
C ILE A 513 10.44 -14.08 -14.78
N LYS A 514 9.65 -15.15 -14.81
CA LYS A 514 10.10 -16.49 -15.22
C LYS A 514 10.60 -16.48 -16.66
N GLU A 515 9.88 -15.85 -17.57
CA GLU A 515 10.29 -15.69 -18.97
C GLU A 515 11.63 -14.97 -19.08
N GLY A 516 11.81 -13.87 -18.33
CA GLY A 516 13.08 -13.14 -18.27
C GLY A 516 14.25 -13.97 -17.72
N LEU A 517 14.00 -14.77 -16.68
CA LEU A 517 14.99 -15.72 -16.14
C LEU A 517 15.40 -16.75 -17.21
N LEU A 518 14.41 -17.41 -17.84
CA LEU A 518 14.66 -18.44 -18.85
C LEU A 518 15.37 -17.89 -20.10
N ALA A 519 14.96 -16.71 -20.57
CA ALA A 519 15.58 -16.03 -21.72
C ALA A 519 17.06 -15.70 -21.48
N ALA A 520 17.44 -15.45 -20.22
CA ALA A 520 18.82 -15.20 -19.80
C ALA A 520 19.59 -16.49 -19.45
N GLY A 521 19.04 -17.68 -19.71
CA GLY A 521 19.71 -18.97 -19.52
C GLY A 521 19.60 -19.56 -18.13
N PHE A 522 18.69 -19.07 -17.29
CA PHE A 522 18.45 -19.62 -15.96
C PHE A 522 17.85 -21.03 -16.02
N ALA A 523 18.33 -21.95 -15.17
CA ALA A 523 17.87 -23.33 -15.16
C ALA A 523 16.41 -23.42 -14.66
N ALA A 524 15.53 -24.04 -15.45
CA ALA A 524 14.09 -24.09 -15.18
C ALA A 524 13.76 -24.79 -13.85
N GLU A 525 14.53 -25.82 -13.48
CA GLU A 525 14.40 -26.56 -12.22
C GLU A 525 14.76 -25.73 -10.98
N ARG A 526 15.38 -24.55 -11.15
CA ARG A 526 15.73 -23.61 -10.07
C ARG A 526 14.75 -22.45 -9.94
N ILE A 527 13.67 -22.47 -10.71
CA ILE A 527 12.59 -21.49 -10.65
C ILE A 527 11.39 -22.12 -9.97
N MET A 528 10.93 -21.53 -8.88
CA MET A 528 9.78 -22.01 -8.10
C MET A 528 8.69 -20.93 -8.10
N GLN A 529 7.59 -21.18 -8.80
CA GLN A 529 6.40 -20.32 -8.74
C GLN A 529 5.44 -20.86 -7.68
N VAL A 530 5.00 -20.00 -6.76
CA VAL A 530 4.11 -20.36 -5.65
C VAL A 530 2.99 -19.34 -5.49
N PRO A 531 1.79 -19.73 -5.04
CA PRO A 531 0.63 -18.84 -5.02
C PRO A 531 0.69 -17.79 -3.91
N GLY A 532 1.51 -17.99 -2.87
CA GLY A 532 1.54 -17.14 -1.70
C GLY A 532 2.86 -17.25 -0.90
N LEU A 533 3.02 -16.31 0.04
CA LEU A 533 4.25 -16.17 0.82
C LEU A 533 4.52 -17.40 1.71
N GLN A 534 3.48 -18.03 2.26
CA GLN A 534 3.65 -19.20 3.12
C GLN A 534 4.24 -20.39 2.35
N GLU A 535 3.73 -20.65 1.15
CA GLU A 535 4.26 -21.65 0.24
C GLU A 535 5.69 -21.29 -0.19
N GLY A 536 5.97 -20.01 -0.41
CA GLY A 536 7.33 -19.52 -0.67
C GLY A 536 8.31 -19.79 0.47
N ILE A 537 7.88 -19.58 1.72
CA ILE A 537 8.69 -19.88 2.92
C ILE A 537 8.94 -21.39 3.03
N ILE A 538 7.95 -22.24 2.72
CA ILE A 538 8.12 -23.71 2.72
C ILE A 538 9.16 -24.12 1.68
N GLN A 539 9.06 -23.60 0.45
CA GLN A 539 10.05 -23.87 -0.61
C GLN A 539 11.44 -23.38 -0.22
N LEU A 540 11.55 -22.16 0.30
CA LEU A 540 12.80 -21.57 0.76
C LEU A 540 13.50 -22.48 1.77
N ARG A 541 12.77 -22.93 2.81
CA ARG A 541 13.32 -23.84 3.84
C ARG A 541 13.81 -25.17 3.28
N SER A 542 13.22 -25.65 2.19
CA SER A 542 13.58 -26.94 1.58
C SER A 542 14.91 -26.89 0.81
N ILE A 543 15.32 -25.70 0.34
CA ILE A 543 16.53 -25.53 -0.48
C ILE A 543 17.69 -24.86 0.27
N THR A 544 17.40 -24.02 1.27
CA THR A 544 18.43 -23.25 1.98
C THR A 544 19.39 -24.13 2.76
N ARG A 545 20.67 -23.77 2.72
CA ARG A 545 21.77 -24.38 3.46
C ARG A 545 22.53 -23.33 4.27
N PRO A 546 23.28 -23.71 5.32
CA PRO A 546 24.16 -22.78 6.03
C PRO A 546 25.13 -22.09 5.06
N GLY A 547 25.27 -20.77 5.19
CA GLY A 547 26.10 -19.94 4.29
C GLY A 547 25.35 -19.34 3.11
N ASP A 548 24.14 -19.82 2.78
CA ASP A 548 23.34 -19.23 1.70
C ASP A 548 22.88 -17.81 2.04
N THR A 549 22.67 -17.00 1.00
CA THR A 549 22.17 -15.63 1.11
C THR A 549 20.83 -15.49 0.41
N VAL A 550 19.82 -15.03 1.14
CA VAL A 550 18.44 -14.86 0.66
C VAL A 550 18.12 -13.38 0.52
N LEU A 551 17.78 -12.94 -0.69
CA LEU A 551 17.22 -11.61 -0.94
C LEU A 551 15.70 -11.69 -0.93
N LEU A 552 15.08 -11.06 0.07
CA LEU A 552 13.65 -10.80 0.09
C LEU A 552 13.40 -9.47 -0.62
N LEU A 553 12.90 -9.52 -1.85
CA LEU A 553 12.70 -8.35 -2.69
C LEU A 553 11.22 -8.09 -2.89
N ASN A 554 10.72 -7.00 -2.31
CA ASN A 554 9.33 -6.57 -2.32
C ASN A 554 8.37 -7.43 -1.47
N ASP A 555 7.40 -6.79 -0.82
CA ASP A 555 6.23 -7.43 -0.19
C ASP A 555 4.97 -6.70 -0.64
N LEU A 556 4.03 -7.45 -1.19
CA LEU A 556 2.83 -6.86 -1.75
C LEU A 556 1.67 -6.87 -0.76
N PRO A 557 0.81 -5.83 -0.78
CA PRO A 557 -0.45 -5.84 -0.05
C PRO A 557 -1.34 -7.00 -0.48
N ASP A 558 -2.20 -7.44 0.44
CA ASP A 558 -3.15 -8.55 0.21
C ASP A 558 -4.06 -8.34 -1.00
N THR A 559 -4.31 -7.09 -1.42
CA THR A 559 -5.13 -6.76 -2.59
C THR A 559 -4.49 -7.18 -3.91
N TYR A 560 -3.17 -7.42 -3.94
CA TYR A 560 -2.40 -7.85 -5.12
C TYR A 560 -2.10 -9.35 -5.14
N GLU A 561 -2.34 -10.07 -4.05
CA GLU A 561 -2.25 -11.54 -4.00
C GLU A 561 -3.52 -12.20 -4.54
N LEU A 562 -4.61 -11.42 -4.61
CA LEU A 562 -5.93 -11.88 -5.01
C LEU A 562 -6.31 -11.30 -6.37
N VAL A 563 -5.93 -11.99 -7.43
CA VAL A 563 -6.68 -11.98 -8.70
C VAL A 563 -6.54 -13.36 -9.33
N ALA A 564 -7.69 -14.04 -9.46
CA ALA A 564 -7.98 -15.23 -10.26
C ALA A 564 -6.82 -16.24 -10.46
N ALA A 565 -6.90 -17.37 -9.75
CA ALA A 565 -6.67 -18.62 -10.45
C ALA A 565 -7.63 -18.62 -11.65
N ALA A 566 -7.07 -18.44 -12.84
CA ALA A 566 -7.79 -18.42 -14.11
C ALA A 566 -8.64 -19.68 -14.27
#